data_AF-A0A2C6L4R0-F1
#
_entry.id   AF-A0A2C6L4R0-F1
#
_cell.length_a   1.000
_cell.length_b   1.000
_cell.length_c   1.000
_cell.angle_alpha   90.00
_cell.angle_beta   90.00
_cell.angle_gamma   90.00
#
_symmetry.space_group_name_H-M   'P 1'
#
loop_
_entity.id
_entity.type
_entity.pdbx_description
1 polymer ?
#
loop_
_entity_poly.entity_id
_entity_poly.type
_entity_poly.pdbx_seq_one_letter_code
_entity_poly.pdbx_strand_id
1 'polypeptide(L)'
;MARPITGEEEGAFAFLTLNHTAKRLALEGKEGGSDVSRGLLGLVEVGGASTQIVFPLIPYVHVPPFVRRVPVGAEAHLGSRRNLELVSVSFLQLGATSSAGLLLKNICNRPENIKQGICNNPCFPRGYEQSCSAGTPTITKDGQVTISTSTRDNRLKPVALFCASSNPEVSLKALNKLACKANGLDPAATLGERLSFPGCNKIVGTGDFQQCYAAVEQFLVSPQLPVPSNSEASASGFDSVGQVFRLASSDAPIYVTGGALVSAVRTLQSYNLLSRDFKGDVDELVRGAQRFCAIPVRKVSGSGLVFDIKGSAPLPVTAFSHDTCQKLALSASLLRHMNIGESRPEYVRFEDRILDRTGKAIGEYSWHVGAILQYALAKRKWARDMYELGSGFNLPSTAA
;
A
#
# COMPACT_ATOMS: atom_id res chain seq x y z
N MET A 1 21.25 -18.52 -2.80
CA MET A 1 20.03 -19.11 -2.18
C MET A 1 18.82 -18.33 -2.69
N ALA A 2 17.82 -19.01 -3.22
CA ALA A 2 16.56 -18.40 -3.66
C ALA A 2 15.43 -18.88 -2.74
N ARG A 3 14.67 -17.95 -2.17
CA ARG A 3 13.55 -18.25 -1.26
C ARG A 3 12.42 -17.24 -1.43
N PRO A 4 11.16 -17.58 -1.09
CA PRO A 4 10.11 -16.59 -0.89
C PRO A 4 10.52 -15.58 0.20
N ILE A 5 10.07 -14.35 0.03
CA ILE A 5 10.18 -13.29 1.04
C ILE A 5 8.78 -12.88 1.50
N THR A 6 8.69 -12.51 2.76
CA THR A 6 7.51 -11.95 3.39
C THR A 6 7.28 -10.49 3.00
N GLY A 7 6.10 -9.94 3.30
CA GLY A 7 5.81 -8.54 3.01
C GLY A 7 6.58 -7.58 3.94
N GLU A 8 6.83 -8.00 5.18
CA GLU A 8 7.70 -7.27 6.12
C GLU A 8 9.15 -7.20 5.62
N GLU A 9 9.68 -8.30 5.08
CA GLU A 9 11.01 -8.34 4.45
C GLU A 9 11.09 -7.49 3.19
N GLU A 10 10.07 -7.54 2.33
CA GLU A 10 9.97 -6.68 1.15
C GLU A 10 10.09 -5.20 1.54
N GLY A 11 9.36 -4.77 2.57
CA GLY A 11 9.44 -3.40 3.11
C GLY A 11 10.81 -3.05 3.66
N ALA A 12 11.40 -3.94 4.48
CA ALA A 12 12.73 -3.71 5.06
C ALA A 12 13.81 -3.60 3.96
N PHE A 13 13.74 -4.43 2.92
CA PHE A 13 14.63 -4.34 1.77
C PHE A 13 14.39 -3.07 0.96
N ALA A 14 13.15 -2.66 0.73
CA ALA A 14 12.84 -1.42 0.04
C ALA A 14 13.37 -0.19 0.80
N PHE A 15 13.28 -0.21 2.13
CA PHE A 15 13.88 0.81 3.01
C PHE A 15 15.41 0.87 2.86
N LEU A 16 16.09 -0.29 2.82
CA LEU A 16 17.54 -0.36 2.59
C LEU A 16 17.90 0.20 1.21
N THR A 17 17.17 -0.18 0.16
CA THR A 17 17.36 0.35 -1.20
C THR A 17 17.23 1.87 -1.23
N LEU A 18 16.17 2.43 -0.62
CA LEU A 18 15.92 3.86 -0.57
C LEU A 18 17.09 4.58 0.09
N ASN A 19 17.44 4.18 1.31
CA ASN A 19 18.42 4.90 2.10
C ASN A 19 19.85 4.71 1.57
N HIS A 20 20.19 3.53 1.02
CA HIS A 20 21.48 3.30 0.39
C HIS A 20 21.64 4.13 -0.88
N THR A 21 20.68 4.04 -1.81
CA THR A 21 20.73 4.75 -3.09
C THR A 21 20.73 6.26 -2.87
N ALA A 22 19.91 6.77 -1.94
CA ALA A 22 19.90 8.19 -1.56
C ALA A 22 21.15 8.66 -0.79
N LYS A 23 22.14 7.79 -0.58
CA LYS A 23 23.39 8.07 0.18
C LYS A 23 23.11 8.56 1.60
N ARG A 24 22.03 8.07 2.21
CA ARG A 24 21.63 8.35 3.61
C ARG A 24 22.05 7.21 4.53
N LEU A 25 22.16 6.00 3.99
CA LEU A 25 22.78 4.86 4.64
C LEU A 25 24.25 4.76 4.24
N ALA A 26 25.15 5.32 5.05
CA ALA A 26 26.58 5.08 4.88
C ALA A 26 26.95 3.65 5.32
N LEU A 27 27.47 2.85 4.38
CA LEU A 27 27.85 1.45 4.64
C LEU A 27 29.19 1.30 5.37
N GLU A 28 30.00 2.36 5.39
CA GLU A 28 31.30 2.42 6.07
C GLU A 28 31.38 3.71 6.90
N GLY A 29 31.68 3.61 8.20
CA GLY A 29 31.77 4.77 9.11
C GLY A 29 32.32 4.40 10.49
N LYS A 30 33.09 5.31 11.09
CA LYS A 30 33.67 5.16 12.44
C LYS A 30 32.56 5.15 13.50
N GLU A 31 32.73 4.32 14.53
CA GLU A 31 31.94 4.40 15.77
C GLU A 31 32.10 5.80 16.37
N GLY A 32 31.04 6.61 16.34
CA GLY A 32 31.11 8.01 16.78
C GLY A 32 29.77 8.75 16.74
N GLY A 33 29.04 8.69 17.85
CA GLY A 33 28.33 9.83 18.47
C GLY A 33 27.05 10.41 17.85
N SER A 34 26.77 10.28 16.54
CA SER A 34 25.52 10.80 15.98
C SER A 34 24.47 9.70 15.83
N ASP A 35 23.24 10.02 16.23
CA ASP A 35 22.08 9.14 16.10
C ASP A 35 21.84 8.80 14.63
N VAL A 36 22.18 7.57 14.23
CA VAL A 36 22.13 7.08 12.83
C VAL A 36 20.71 7.12 12.26
N SER A 37 19.69 7.13 13.13
CA SER A 37 18.28 7.28 12.71
C SER A 37 18.00 8.68 12.13
N ARG A 38 18.71 9.71 12.62
CA ARG A 38 18.55 11.10 12.19
C ARG A 38 19.14 11.30 10.81
N GLY A 39 18.26 11.38 9.81
CA GLY A 39 18.62 11.61 8.41
C GLY A 39 18.32 10.44 7.47
N LEU A 40 17.85 9.31 8.00
CA LEU A 40 17.23 8.25 7.20
C LEU A 40 15.81 8.69 6.77
N LEU A 41 15.34 8.10 5.69
CA LEU A 41 13.99 8.31 5.13
C LEU A 41 13.08 7.16 5.54
N GLY A 42 11.85 7.50 5.89
CA GLY A 42 10.74 6.55 5.94
C GLY A 42 10.18 6.27 4.54
N LEU A 43 9.51 5.13 4.42
CA LEU A 43 8.91 4.62 3.20
C LEU A 43 7.48 4.17 3.48
N VAL A 44 6.55 4.57 2.62
CA VAL A 44 5.23 3.94 2.48
C VAL A 44 5.11 3.46 1.05
N GLU A 45 5.18 2.16 0.83
CA GLU A 45 5.07 1.55 -0.50
C GLU A 45 3.70 0.91 -0.66
N VAL A 46 2.90 1.40 -1.62
CA VAL A 46 1.60 0.79 -1.98
C VAL A 46 1.77 -0.02 -3.25
N GLY A 47 2.05 -1.31 -3.08
CA GLY A 47 2.10 -2.28 -4.16
C GLY A 47 0.71 -2.73 -4.62
N GLY A 48 0.68 -3.67 -5.56
CA GLY A 48 -0.58 -4.28 -6.02
C GLY A 48 -1.25 -5.14 -4.95
N ALA A 49 -0.47 -5.94 -4.23
CA ALA A 49 -0.96 -6.93 -3.28
C ALA A 49 -1.08 -6.41 -1.85
N SER A 50 -0.14 -5.57 -1.40
CA SER A 50 0.00 -5.12 -0.02
C SER A 50 0.54 -3.68 0.06
N THR A 51 0.54 -3.11 1.27
CA THR A 51 1.20 -1.84 1.58
C THR A 51 2.23 -2.02 2.69
N GLN A 52 3.45 -1.57 2.45
CA GLN A 52 4.52 -1.58 3.44
C GLN A 52 4.68 -0.18 4.06
N ILE A 53 4.85 -0.11 5.37
CA ILE A 53 5.23 1.11 6.07
C ILE A 53 6.48 0.82 6.88
N VAL A 54 7.56 1.53 6.55
CA VAL A 54 8.87 1.30 7.16
C VAL A 54 9.55 2.63 7.46
N PHE A 55 9.91 2.86 8.71
CA PHE A 55 10.63 4.07 9.10
C PHE A 55 11.52 3.80 10.32
N PRO A 56 12.58 4.61 10.52
CA PRO A 56 13.46 4.45 11.67
C PRO A 56 12.74 4.83 12.97
N LEU A 57 12.93 4.02 14.00
CA LEU A 57 12.57 4.39 15.37
C LEU A 57 13.63 5.33 15.93
N ILE A 58 13.16 6.42 16.54
CA ILE A 58 14.03 7.36 17.24
C ILE A 58 14.21 6.85 18.67
N PRO A 59 15.44 6.78 19.22
CA PRO A 59 15.72 6.11 20.50
C PRO A 59 14.91 6.60 21.72
N TYR A 60 14.37 7.81 21.66
CA TYR A 60 13.64 8.46 22.77
C TYR A 60 12.12 8.34 22.64
N VAL A 61 11.60 7.76 21.55
CA VAL A 61 10.16 7.54 21.38
C VAL A 61 9.75 6.30 22.17
N HIS A 62 8.81 6.48 23.10
CA HIS A 62 8.24 5.37 23.86
C HIS A 62 7.24 4.60 23.00
N VAL A 63 7.73 3.54 22.38
CA VAL A 63 6.88 2.57 21.69
C VAL A 63 6.30 1.58 22.71
N PRO A 64 5.00 1.22 22.64
CA PRO A 64 4.41 0.22 23.54
C PRO A 64 5.18 -1.11 23.53
N PRO A 65 5.21 -1.85 24.66
CA PRO A 65 6.05 -3.05 24.81
C PRO A 65 5.64 -4.22 23.91
N PHE A 66 4.42 -4.20 23.38
CA PHE A 66 3.92 -5.22 22.45
C PHE A 66 4.29 -4.95 20.98
N VAL A 67 4.80 -3.75 20.66
CA VAL A 67 5.26 -3.43 19.31
C VAL A 67 6.65 -4.02 19.12
N ARG A 68 6.79 -4.84 18.08
CA ARG A 68 8.08 -5.41 17.73
C ARG A 68 8.94 -4.35 17.07
N ARG A 69 10.20 -4.29 17.51
CA ARG A 69 11.24 -3.49 16.87
C ARG A 69 12.04 -4.40 15.95
N VAL A 70 12.26 -3.97 14.72
CA VAL A 70 13.01 -4.75 13.74
C VAL A 70 14.45 -4.25 13.72
N PRO A 71 15.42 -4.98 14.30
CA PRO A 71 16.81 -4.57 14.27
C PRO A 71 17.37 -4.76 12.86
N VAL A 72 17.86 -3.69 12.25
CA VAL A 72 18.49 -3.78 10.92
C VAL A 72 19.85 -4.49 11.00
N GLY A 73 20.46 -4.59 12.19
CA GLY A 73 21.78 -5.19 12.41
C GLY A 73 21.82 -6.68 12.74
N ALA A 74 20.74 -7.29 13.23
CA ALA A 74 20.77 -8.69 13.69
C ALA A 74 20.84 -9.69 12.53
N GLU A 75 20.30 -9.33 11.37
CA GLU A 75 20.27 -10.19 10.18
C GLU A 75 21.08 -9.63 8.98
N ALA A 76 21.28 -8.30 8.89
CA ALA A 76 21.92 -7.65 7.72
C ALA A 76 23.43 -7.42 7.85
N HIS A 77 24.02 -7.75 9.01
CA HIS A 77 25.44 -7.54 9.27
C HIS A 77 25.96 -6.10 8.95
N LEU A 78 25.15 -5.07 9.22
CA LEU A 78 25.44 -3.64 9.04
C LEU A 78 26.53 -3.06 9.99
N GLY A 79 27.60 -3.82 10.26
CA GLY A 79 28.73 -3.38 11.08
C GLY A 79 28.34 -2.93 12.49
N SER A 80 29.01 -1.89 13.00
CA SER A 80 28.85 -1.31 14.35
C SER A 80 27.51 -0.59 14.60
N ARG A 81 26.57 -0.61 13.65
CA ARG A 81 25.26 0.07 13.77
C ARG A 81 24.20 -0.78 14.48
N ARG A 82 24.58 -1.40 15.60
CA ARG A 82 23.74 -2.33 16.38
C ARG A 82 22.46 -1.69 16.96
N ASN A 83 22.29 -0.37 16.82
CA ASN A 83 21.20 0.40 17.43
C ASN A 83 20.18 0.98 16.43
N LEU A 84 20.22 0.60 15.14
CA LEU A 84 19.16 0.98 14.21
C LEU A 84 17.99 0.00 14.33
N GLU A 85 16.88 0.51 14.85
CA GLU A 85 15.60 -0.19 14.95
C GLU A 85 14.59 0.44 13.99
N LEU A 86 13.79 -0.40 13.33
CA LEU A 86 12.71 0.04 12.45
C LEU A 86 11.36 -0.38 13.01
N VAL A 87 10.34 0.39 12.66
CA VAL A 87 9.01 -0.18 12.46
C VAL A 87 8.97 -0.72 11.04
N SER A 88 8.58 -1.98 10.85
CA SER A 88 8.28 -2.57 9.55
C SER A 88 6.95 -3.30 9.65
N VAL A 89 5.98 -2.89 8.84
CA VAL A 89 4.65 -3.50 8.78
C VAL A 89 4.22 -3.67 7.33
N SER A 90 3.45 -4.71 7.06
CA SER A 90 2.87 -4.99 5.74
C SER A 90 1.39 -5.30 5.88
N PHE A 91 0.54 -4.51 5.20
CA PHE A 91 -0.91 -4.66 5.25
C PHE A 91 -1.42 -5.20 3.91
N LEU A 92 -1.82 -6.47 3.88
CA LEU A 92 -2.39 -7.13 2.70
C LEU A 92 -3.64 -6.39 2.18
N GLN A 93 -4.47 -5.89 3.09
CA GLN A 93 -5.73 -5.23 2.76
C GLN A 93 -5.57 -3.86 2.10
N LEU A 94 -4.37 -3.28 2.12
CA LEU A 94 -4.10 -1.93 1.62
C LEU A 94 -3.41 -1.89 0.25
N GLY A 95 -2.98 -3.04 -0.28
CA GLY A 95 -2.51 -3.10 -1.67
C GLY A 95 -3.56 -2.58 -2.65
N ALA A 96 -3.14 -1.96 -3.74
CA ALA A 96 -4.04 -1.28 -4.68
C ALA A 96 -5.18 -2.20 -5.18
N THR A 97 -4.89 -3.48 -5.44
CA THR A 97 -5.89 -4.47 -5.87
C THR A 97 -6.78 -4.90 -4.71
N SER A 98 -6.17 -5.34 -3.61
CA SER A 98 -6.89 -5.87 -2.43
C SER A 98 -7.82 -4.82 -1.81
N SER A 99 -7.33 -3.58 -1.67
CA SER A 99 -8.10 -2.47 -1.11
C SER A 99 -9.29 -2.10 -1.97
N ALA A 100 -9.15 -2.09 -3.31
CA ALA A 100 -10.26 -1.82 -4.22
C ALA A 100 -11.36 -2.88 -4.11
N GLY A 101 -10.98 -4.16 -4.03
CA GLY A 101 -11.94 -5.24 -3.79
C GLY A 101 -12.63 -5.12 -2.43
N LEU A 102 -11.85 -4.94 -1.36
CA LEU A 102 -12.34 -4.90 0.02
C LEU A 102 -13.22 -3.68 0.29
N LEU A 103 -12.85 -2.51 -0.23
CA LEU A 103 -13.65 -1.29 -0.12
C LEU A 103 -14.98 -1.47 -0.83
N LEU A 104 -14.96 -2.02 -2.05
CA LEU A 104 -16.18 -2.28 -2.79
C LEU A 104 -17.10 -3.26 -2.03
N LYS A 105 -16.53 -4.34 -1.46
CA LYS A 105 -17.27 -5.30 -0.63
C LYS A 105 -17.90 -4.61 0.58
N ASN A 106 -17.15 -3.80 1.31
CA ASN A 106 -17.67 -3.13 2.50
C ASN A 106 -18.74 -2.08 2.18
N ILE A 107 -18.61 -1.34 1.07
CA ILE A 107 -19.62 -0.37 0.63
C ILE A 107 -20.88 -1.10 0.15
N CYS A 108 -20.73 -2.10 -0.73
CA CYS A 108 -21.84 -2.72 -1.46
C CYS A 108 -22.41 -4.00 -0.81
N ASN A 109 -21.98 -4.35 0.40
CA ASN A 109 -22.61 -5.40 1.20
C ASN A 109 -23.46 -4.83 2.36
N ARG A 110 -23.59 -3.51 2.40
CA ARG A 110 -24.33 -2.75 3.40
C ARG A 110 -25.72 -2.37 2.86
N PRO A 111 -26.82 -2.81 3.49
CA PRO A 111 -28.17 -2.51 3.04
C PRO A 111 -28.44 -1.01 2.87
N GLU A 112 -27.82 -0.16 3.71
CA GLU A 112 -27.95 1.29 3.64
C GLU A 112 -27.45 1.90 2.31
N ASN A 113 -26.50 1.23 1.65
CA ASN A 113 -25.87 1.69 0.41
C ASN A 113 -26.49 1.07 -0.85
N ILE A 114 -27.38 0.07 -0.68
CA ILE A 114 -28.05 -0.65 -1.77
C ILE A 114 -29.51 -0.23 -1.84
N LYS A 115 -29.91 0.41 -2.93
CA LYS A 115 -31.30 0.79 -3.20
C LYS A 115 -31.78 0.11 -4.48
N GLN A 116 -32.81 -0.73 -4.38
CA GLN A 116 -33.39 -1.45 -5.54
C GLN A 116 -32.33 -2.21 -6.36
N GLY A 117 -31.36 -2.85 -5.69
CA GLY A 117 -30.27 -3.57 -6.36
C GLY A 117 -29.15 -2.69 -6.93
N ILE A 118 -29.15 -1.38 -6.65
CA ILE A 118 -28.10 -0.46 -7.06
C ILE A 118 -27.26 -0.07 -5.84
N CYS A 119 -25.98 -0.43 -5.86
CA CYS A 119 -24.99 0.08 -4.91
C CYS A 119 -24.46 1.43 -5.38
N ASN A 120 -24.54 2.44 -4.51
CA ASN A 120 -23.98 3.76 -4.77
C ASN A 120 -22.54 3.82 -4.22
N ASN A 121 -21.55 3.86 -5.10
CA ASN A 121 -20.14 3.93 -4.71
C ASN A 121 -19.62 5.39 -4.77
N PRO A 122 -19.26 6.01 -3.64
CA PRO A 122 -18.75 7.38 -3.60
C PRO A 122 -17.37 7.55 -4.22
N CYS A 123 -16.57 6.49 -4.31
CA CYS A 123 -15.23 6.53 -4.87
C CYS A 123 -15.19 6.35 -6.39
N PHE A 124 -16.31 6.05 -7.04
CA PHE A 124 -16.39 6.03 -8.51
C PHE A 124 -16.99 7.34 -9.02
N PRO A 125 -16.55 7.83 -10.20
CA PRO A 125 -17.02 9.09 -10.72
C PRO A 125 -18.48 9.00 -11.20
N ARG A 126 -19.18 10.14 -11.19
CA ARG A 126 -20.56 10.23 -11.70
C ARG A 126 -20.62 9.84 -13.17
N GLY A 127 -21.58 8.99 -13.53
CA GLY A 127 -21.72 8.45 -14.89
C GLY A 127 -20.93 7.17 -15.15
N TYR A 128 -20.11 6.71 -14.20
CA TYR A 128 -19.50 5.38 -14.24
C TYR A 128 -20.47 4.34 -13.70
N GLU A 129 -20.59 3.23 -14.43
CA GLU A 129 -21.49 2.14 -14.09
C GLU A 129 -20.82 0.80 -14.39
N GLN A 130 -21.02 -0.17 -13.51
CA GLN A 130 -20.56 -1.55 -13.72
C GLN A 130 -21.52 -2.57 -13.07
N SER A 131 -21.38 -3.84 -13.43
CA SER A 131 -22.04 -4.94 -12.70
C SER A 131 -21.50 -5.08 -11.28
N CYS A 132 -22.31 -5.59 -10.34
CA CYS A 132 -21.91 -5.81 -8.95
C CYS A 132 -20.89 -6.96 -8.80
N SER A 133 -19.62 -6.65 -9.08
CA SER A 133 -18.50 -7.57 -8.94
C SER A 133 -17.21 -6.79 -8.66
N ALA A 134 -16.30 -7.43 -7.92
CA ALA A 134 -14.94 -6.94 -7.72
C ALA A 134 -13.96 -7.37 -8.82
N GLY A 135 -14.46 -7.97 -9.92
CA GLY A 135 -13.66 -8.27 -11.11
C GLY A 135 -12.95 -7.03 -11.68
N THR A 136 -11.85 -7.25 -12.39
CA THR A 136 -11.16 -6.17 -13.11
C THR A 136 -12.05 -5.60 -14.22
N PRO A 137 -12.21 -4.26 -14.29
CA PRO A 137 -12.97 -3.62 -15.35
C PRO A 137 -12.15 -3.48 -16.64
N THR A 138 -12.81 -3.70 -17.78
CA THR A 138 -12.33 -3.37 -19.11
C THR A 138 -13.25 -2.30 -19.69
N ILE A 139 -12.66 -1.23 -20.24
CA ILE A 139 -13.42 -0.14 -20.87
C ILE A 139 -13.14 -0.16 -22.37
N THR A 140 -14.18 -0.33 -23.18
CA THR A 140 -14.08 -0.37 -24.64
C THR A 140 -13.91 1.03 -25.24
N LYS A 141 -13.53 1.11 -26.51
CA LYS A 141 -13.44 2.39 -27.26
C LYS A 141 -14.80 3.09 -27.42
N ASP A 142 -15.90 2.39 -27.20
CA ASP A 142 -17.26 2.95 -27.20
C ASP A 142 -17.71 3.39 -25.79
N GLY A 143 -16.83 3.22 -24.80
CA GLY A 143 -17.09 3.57 -23.40
C GLY A 143 -18.01 2.57 -22.69
N GLN A 144 -18.12 1.34 -23.18
CA GLN A 144 -18.78 0.27 -22.44
C GLN A 144 -17.84 -0.29 -21.38
N VAL A 145 -18.36 -0.48 -20.17
CA VAL A 145 -17.63 -1.07 -19.05
C VAL A 145 -18.05 -2.53 -18.91
N THR A 146 -17.11 -3.44 -19.06
CA THR A 146 -17.31 -4.88 -18.81
C THR A 146 -16.46 -5.31 -17.63
N ILE A 147 -17.01 -6.17 -16.76
CA ILE A 147 -16.29 -6.66 -15.58
C ILE A 147 -15.94 -8.13 -15.79
N SER A 148 -14.69 -8.49 -15.53
CA SER A 148 -14.27 -9.90 -15.59
C SER A 148 -15.09 -10.75 -14.61
N THR A 149 -15.64 -11.86 -15.10
CA THR A 149 -16.32 -12.88 -14.30
C THR A 149 -15.36 -13.96 -13.80
N SER A 150 -14.12 -13.95 -14.29
CA SER A 150 -13.07 -14.87 -13.86
C SER A 150 -12.77 -14.68 -12.38
N THR A 151 -12.84 -15.76 -11.62
CA THR A 151 -12.40 -15.75 -10.21
C THR A 151 -10.94 -15.32 -10.09
N ARG A 152 -10.09 -15.59 -11.09
CA ARG A 152 -8.65 -15.23 -11.06
C ARG A 152 -8.44 -13.71 -11.10
N ASP A 153 -9.31 -12.98 -11.79
CA ASP A 153 -9.23 -11.52 -11.94
C ASP A 153 -10.09 -10.77 -10.92
N ASN A 154 -10.65 -11.48 -9.94
CA ASN A 154 -11.44 -10.87 -8.89
C ASN A 154 -10.51 -10.24 -7.85
N ARG A 155 -10.57 -8.93 -7.71
CA ARG A 155 -9.70 -8.14 -6.82
C ARG A 155 -9.86 -8.50 -5.33
N LEU A 156 -10.99 -9.11 -4.95
CA LEU A 156 -11.26 -9.56 -3.58
C LEU A 156 -10.68 -10.96 -3.30
N LYS A 157 -10.24 -11.71 -4.33
CA LYS A 157 -9.79 -13.10 -4.19
C LYS A 157 -8.68 -13.29 -3.16
N PRO A 158 -7.58 -12.50 -3.12
CA PRO A 158 -6.51 -12.73 -2.15
C PRO A 158 -7.03 -12.68 -0.70
N VAL A 159 -7.82 -11.66 -0.39
CA VAL A 159 -8.40 -11.46 0.94
C VAL A 159 -9.46 -12.52 1.26
N ALA A 160 -10.30 -12.88 0.28
CA ALA A 160 -11.32 -13.93 0.45
C ALA A 160 -10.74 -15.34 0.63
N LEU A 161 -9.56 -15.62 0.06
CA LEU A 161 -8.82 -16.86 0.31
C LEU A 161 -8.18 -16.85 1.71
N PHE A 162 -7.62 -15.71 2.12
CA PHE A 162 -7.08 -15.58 3.47
C PHE A 162 -8.17 -15.80 4.52
N CYS A 163 -9.34 -15.19 4.34
CA CYS A 163 -10.53 -15.32 5.20
C CYS A 163 -11.29 -16.65 5.05
N ALA A 164 -10.63 -17.76 4.75
CA ALA A 164 -11.26 -19.08 4.67
C ALA A 164 -11.08 -19.87 5.97
N SER A 165 -12.06 -20.70 6.33
CA SER A 165 -11.95 -21.65 7.46
C SER A 165 -10.82 -22.68 7.30
N SER A 166 -10.34 -22.90 6.07
CA SER A 166 -9.17 -23.74 5.80
C SER A 166 -7.84 -23.06 6.13
N ASN A 167 -7.80 -21.74 6.34
CA ASN A 167 -6.60 -21.03 6.75
C ASN A 167 -6.41 -21.13 8.28
N PRO A 168 -5.34 -21.75 8.78
CA PRO A 168 -5.08 -21.87 10.22
C PRO A 168 -5.03 -20.53 10.96
N GLU A 169 -4.54 -19.45 10.31
CA GLU A 169 -4.52 -18.11 10.91
C GLU A 169 -5.93 -17.62 11.23
N VAL A 170 -6.94 -18.06 10.49
CA VAL A 170 -8.34 -17.71 10.74
C VAL A 170 -9.02 -18.76 11.60
N SER A 171 -8.78 -20.05 11.37
CA SER A 171 -9.52 -21.13 12.02
C SER A 171 -9.18 -21.28 13.51
N LEU A 172 -7.92 -20.99 13.90
CA LEU A 172 -7.42 -21.13 15.26
C LEU A 172 -7.76 -19.93 16.16
N LYS A 173 -8.02 -18.75 15.60
CA LYS A 173 -8.25 -17.51 16.34
C LYS A 173 -9.70 -17.02 16.16
N ALA A 174 -10.50 -17.07 17.23
CA ALA A 174 -11.90 -16.63 17.19
C ALA A 174 -12.06 -15.16 16.74
N LEU A 175 -11.14 -14.30 17.17
CA LEU A 175 -11.09 -12.89 16.76
C LEU A 175 -10.90 -12.74 15.25
N ASN A 176 -10.07 -13.58 14.62
CA ASN A 176 -9.83 -13.52 13.19
C ASN A 176 -11.07 -13.93 12.38
N LYS A 177 -11.84 -14.92 12.87
CA LYS A 177 -13.14 -15.27 12.28
C LYS A 177 -14.11 -14.10 12.35
N LEU A 178 -14.21 -13.45 13.51
CA LEU A 178 -15.08 -12.30 13.71
C LEU A 178 -14.67 -11.13 12.81
N ALA A 179 -13.38 -10.85 12.69
CA ALA A 179 -12.84 -9.80 11.83
C ALA A 179 -13.14 -10.04 10.35
N CYS A 180 -12.96 -11.26 9.84
CA CYS A 180 -13.34 -11.61 8.48
C CYS A 180 -14.85 -11.43 8.24
N LYS A 181 -15.70 -11.88 9.18
CA LYS A 181 -17.16 -11.68 9.11
C LYS A 181 -17.56 -10.21 9.11
N ALA A 182 -16.93 -9.38 9.96
CA ALA A 182 -17.18 -7.95 10.03
C ALA A 182 -16.89 -7.22 8.71
N ASN A 183 -15.98 -7.77 7.90
CA ASN A 183 -15.63 -7.28 6.56
C ASN A 183 -16.42 -7.96 5.43
N GLY A 184 -17.50 -8.67 5.76
CA GLY A 184 -18.37 -9.35 4.77
C GLY A 184 -17.76 -10.61 4.15
N LEU A 185 -16.72 -11.18 4.76
CA LEU A 185 -16.01 -12.37 4.27
C LEU A 185 -16.22 -13.53 5.25
N ASP A 186 -17.39 -14.17 5.23
CA ASP A 186 -17.66 -15.29 6.15
C ASP A 186 -16.70 -16.48 5.89
N PRO A 187 -15.86 -16.88 6.87
CA PRO A 187 -14.95 -18.00 6.69
C PRO A 187 -15.63 -19.36 6.50
N ALA A 188 -16.88 -19.51 6.93
CA ALA A 188 -17.67 -20.72 6.73
C ALA A 188 -18.29 -20.81 5.33
N ALA A 189 -18.43 -19.69 4.63
CA ALA A 189 -19.02 -19.66 3.30
C ALA A 189 -18.08 -20.26 2.23
N THR A 190 -18.60 -20.53 1.05
CA THR A 190 -17.80 -20.88 -0.12
C THR A 190 -17.00 -19.67 -0.63
N LEU A 191 -16.00 -19.91 -1.47
CA LEU A 191 -15.28 -18.81 -2.12
C LEU A 191 -16.23 -17.95 -2.97
N GLY A 192 -17.17 -18.57 -3.70
CA GLY A 192 -18.16 -17.85 -4.51
C GLY A 192 -19.02 -16.89 -3.69
N GLU A 193 -19.53 -17.36 -2.55
CA GLU A 193 -20.32 -16.54 -1.63
C GLU A 193 -19.50 -15.38 -1.04
N ARG A 194 -18.26 -15.62 -0.61
CA ARG A 194 -17.36 -14.55 -0.13
C ARG A 194 -17.12 -13.48 -1.20
N LEU A 195 -16.99 -13.88 -2.47
CA LEU A 195 -16.78 -12.98 -3.61
C LEU A 195 -18.05 -12.28 -4.12
N SER A 196 -19.23 -12.78 -3.74
CA SER A 196 -20.53 -12.27 -4.22
C SER A 196 -20.95 -10.97 -3.54
N PHE A 197 -21.92 -10.26 -4.13
CA PHE A 197 -22.54 -9.06 -3.58
C PHE A 197 -24.05 -9.28 -3.46
N PRO A 198 -24.53 -9.95 -2.38
CA PRO A 198 -25.94 -10.28 -2.22
C PRO A 198 -26.84 -9.05 -2.31
N GLY A 199 -27.93 -9.14 -3.08
CA GLY A 199 -28.87 -8.02 -3.25
C GLY A 199 -28.37 -6.88 -4.14
N CYS A 200 -27.21 -7.02 -4.81
CA CYS A 200 -26.62 -6.01 -5.69
C CYS A 200 -26.59 -6.48 -7.14
N ASN A 201 -27.17 -5.69 -8.04
CA ASN A 201 -27.19 -5.92 -9.49
C ASN A 201 -26.23 -4.98 -10.23
N LYS A 202 -26.18 -3.71 -9.82
CA LYS A 202 -25.38 -2.65 -10.45
C LYS A 202 -24.64 -1.79 -9.41
N ILE A 203 -23.42 -1.36 -9.73
CA ILE A 203 -22.70 -0.32 -8.99
C ILE A 203 -22.67 0.93 -9.83
N VAL A 204 -23.03 2.07 -9.23
CA VAL A 204 -23.02 3.40 -9.87
C VAL A 204 -22.14 4.34 -9.07
N GLY A 205 -21.30 5.11 -9.75
CA GLY A 205 -20.45 6.11 -9.12
C GLY A 205 -21.21 7.39 -8.78
N THR A 206 -20.97 7.93 -7.57
CA THR A 206 -21.56 9.20 -7.12
C THR A 206 -20.58 10.37 -7.09
N GLY A 207 -19.27 10.11 -7.15
CA GLY A 207 -18.23 11.15 -7.15
C GLY A 207 -18.13 11.97 -5.85
N ASP A 208 -18.64 11.45 -4.74
CA ASP A 208 -18.60 12.13 -3.44
C ASP A 208 -17.30 11.80 -2.69
N PHE A 209 -16.32 12.70 -2.77
CA PHE A 209 -15.03 12.49 -2.11
C PHE A 209 -15.13 12.41 -0.59
N GLN A 210 -16.07 13.10 0.06
CA GLN A 210 -16.18 13.06 1.52
C GLN A 210 -16.67 11.69 1.99
N GLN A 211 -17.71 11.15 1.33
CA GLN A 211 -18.17 9.80 1.61
C GLN A 211 -17.12 8.75 1.23
N CYS A 212 -16.38 8.95 0.14
CA CYS A 212 -15.29 8.07 -0.25
C CYS A 212 -14.18 8.06 0.82
N TYR A 213 -13.75 9.23 1.27
CA TYR A 213 -12.78 9.39 2.34
C TYR A 213 -13.25 8.69 3.63
N ALA A 214 -14.50 8.90 4.04
CA ALA A 214 -15.07 8.27 5.21
C ALA A 214 -15.09 6.73 5.09
N ALA A 215 -15.43 6.20 3.92
CA ALA A 215 -15.41 4.75 3.67
C ALA A 215 -13.99 4.18 3.71
N VAL A 216 -13.01 4.87 3.10
CA VAL A 216 -11.59 4.46 3.15
C VAL A 216 -11.06 4.47 4.59
N GLU A 217 -11.35 5.53 5.34
CA GLU A 217 -10.97 5.63 6.75
C GLU A 217 -11.56 4.48 7.57
N GLN A 218 -12.86 4.24 7.43
CA GLN A 218 -13.60 3.26 8.21
C GLN A 218 -13.26 1.80 7.86
N PHE A 219 -13.00 1.49 6.58
CA PHE A 219 -12.87 0.10 6.14
C PHE A 219 -11.44 -0.34 5.85
N LEU A 220 -10.54 0.60 5.57
CA LEU A 220 -9.18 0.27 5.15
C LEU A 220 -8.13 0.75 6.15
N VAL A 221 -8.17 2.03 6.54
CA VAL A 221 -7.06 2.66 7.27
C VAL A 221 -7.18 2.49 8.78
N SER A 222 -8.37 2.71 9.34
CA SER A 222 -8.66 2.61 10.79
C SER A 222 -9.93 1.80 11.10
N PRO A 223 -10.09 0.58 10.55
CA PRO A 223 -11.25 -0.25 10.86
C PRO A 223 -11.27 -0.67 12.32
N GLN A 224 -12.47 -0.79 12.90
CA GLN A 224 -12.66 -1.32 14.25
C GLN A 224 -12.23 -2.80 14.34
N LEU A 225 -12.53 -3.56 13.29
CA LEU A 225 -12.12 -4.95 13.12
C LEU A 225 -11.41 -5.06 11.76
N PRO A 226 -10.09 -4.79 11.69
CA PRO A 226 -9.34 -4.96 10.45
C PRO A 226 -9.42 -6.41 9.99
N VAL A 227 -9.42 -6.64 8.68
CA VAL A 227 -9.11 -7.97 8.15
C VAL A 227 -7.80 -8.39 8.81
N PRO A 228 -7.70 -9.61 9.38
CA PRO A 228 -6.49 -9.99 10.09
C PRO A 228 -5.32 -9.80 9.14
N SER A 229 -4.35 -9.02 9.58
CA SER A 229 -3.13 -8.86 8.80
C SER A 229 -2.48 -10.24 8.66
N ASN A 230 -1.60 -10.39 7.68
CA ASN A 230 -0.69 -11.52 7.74
C ASN A 230 0.00 -11.50 9.11
N SER A 231 0.31 -12.66 9.66
CA SER A 231 0.84 -12.79 11.02
C SER A 231 2.04 -11.88 11.29
N GLU A 232 2.73 -11.41 10.26
CA GLU A 232 3.77 -10.38 10.26
C GLU A 232 3.33 -9.01 10.83
N ALA A 233 2.27 -8.37 10.32
CA ALA A 233 1.89 -7.04 10.81
C ALA A 233 1.35 -7.09 12.25
N SER A 234 0.49 -8.06 12.56
CA SER A 234 0.07 -8.32 13.95
C SER A 234 1.25 -8.76 14.83
N ALA A 235 2.25 -9.48 14.32
CA ALA A 235 3.48 -9.80 15.06
C ALA A 235 4.36 -8.58 15.28
N SER A 236 4.28 -7.56 14.42
CA SER A 236 4.86 -6.25 14.67
C SER A 236 4.06 -5.43 15.69
N GLY A 237 2.90 -5.91 16.13
CA GLY A 237 2.04 -5.26 17.12
C GLY A 237 1.04 -4.28 16.51
N PHE A 238 0.78 -4.35 15.19
CA PHE A 238 -0.11 -3.43 14.50
C PHE A 238 -1.16 -4.16 13.65
N ASP A 239 -2.42 -3.77 13.85
CA ASP A 239 -3.55 -4.28 13.08
C ASP A 239 -4.10 -3.24 12.09
N SER A 240 -3.67 -1.98 12.19
CA SER A 240 -4.08 -0.91 11.28
C SER A 240 -3.02 0.20 11.14
N VAL A 241 -3.10 0.96 10.06
CA VAL A 241 -2.19 2.10 9.81
C VAL A 241 -2.39 3.21 10.84
N GLY A 242 -3.63 3.43 11.29
CA GLY A 242 -3.91 4.39 12.36
C GLY A 242 -3.18 4.04 13.66
N GLN A 243 -3.01 2.76 13.98
CA GLN A 243 -2.21 2.35 15.15
C GLN A 243 -0.71 2.63 14.95
N VAL A 244 -0.17 2.40 13.74
CA VAL A 244 1.24 2.62 13.41
C VAL A 244 1.67 4.05 13.73
N PHE A 245 0.99 5.04 13.15
CA PHE A 245 1.36 6.44 13.34
C PHE A 245 0.95 6.99 14.71
N ARG A 246 -0.03 6.38 15.39
CA ARG A 246 -0.41 6.79 16.74
C ARG A 246 0.56 6.29 17.81
N LEU A 247 1.09 5.08 17.66
CA LEU A 247 1.88 4.41 18.70
C LEU A 247 3.38 4.42 18.43
N ALA A 248 3.79 4.67 17.18
CA ALA A 248 5.19 4.66 16.78
C ALA A 248 5.47 5.75 15.73
N SER A 249 5.01 6.97 15.95
CA SER A 249 5.30 8.09 15.04
C SER A 249 6.80 8.40 14.92
N SER A 250 7.23 8.95 13.78
CA SER A 250 8.62 9.35 13.51
C SER A 250 8.67 10.72 12.82
N ASP A 251 9.73 11.49 13.06
CA ASP A 251 9.99 12.77 12.41
C ASP A 251 10.75 12.64 11.08
N ALA A 252 11.21 11.42 10.76
CA ALA A 252 11.91 11.13 9.52
C ALA A 252 11.06 11.53 8.31
N PRO A 253 11.62 12.18 7.27
CA PRO A 253 10.89 12.46 6.06
C PRO A 253 10.38 11.17 5.41
N ILE A 254 9.15 11.17 4.93
CA ILE A 254 8.50 9.98 4.37
C ILE A 254 8.36 10.10 2.85
N TYR A 255 8.76 9.04 2.16
CA TYR A 255 8.49 8.86 0.74
C TYR A 255 7.35 7.87 0.55
N VAL A 256 6.27 8.33 -0.09
CA VAL A 256 5.16 7.49 -0.54
C VAL A 256 5.44 7.07 -1.98
N THR A 257 5.54 5.76 -2.20
CA THR A 257 5.78 5.16 -3.52
C THR A 257 4.67 4.19 -3.89
N GLY A 258 4.77 3.64 -5.10
CA GLY A 258 3.75 2.80 -5.72
C GLY A 258 2.95 3.58 -6.75
N GLY A 259 2.93 3.08 -7.98
CA GLY A 259 2.31 3.76 -9.12
C GLY A 259 0.85 4.16 -8.87
N ALA A 260 0.10 3.40 -8.08
CA ALA A 260 -1.28 3.71 -7.76
C ALA A 260 -1.44 5.09 -7.07
N LEU A 261 -0.69 5.35 -5.99
CA LEU A 261 -0.81 6.61 -5.26
C LEU A 261 -0.08 7.75 -5.96
N VAL A 262 1.10 7.48 -6.51
CA VAL A 262 1.92 8.50 -7.20
C VAL A 262 1.19 9.01 -8.45
N SER A 263 0.62 8.13 -9.28
CA SER A 263 -0.12 8.55 -10.47
C SER A 263 -1.39 9.35 -10.14
N ALA A 264 -2.07 9.04 -9.02
CA ALA A 264 -3.24 9.81 -8.58
C ALA A 264 -2.86 11.24 -8.19
N VAL A 265 -1.79 11.42 -7.42
CA VAL A 265 -1.25 12.74 -7.05
C VAL A 265 -0.78 13.50 -8.28
N ARG A 266 -0.01 12.86 -9.17
CA ARG A 266 0.46 13.47 -10.43
C ARG A 266 -0.68 13.86 -11.36
N THR A 267 -1.79 13.13 -11.34
CA THR A 267 -3.00 13.52 -12.08
C THR A 267 -3.55 14.85 -11.56
N LEU A 268 -3.65 15.03 -10.24
CA LEU A 268 -4.08 16.33 -9.70
C LEU A 268 -3.11 17.46 -10.10
N GLN A 269 -1.80 17.19 -10.09
CA GLN A 269 -0.79 18.17 -10.50
C GLN A 269 -0.90 18.52 -12.00
N SER A 270 -1.13 17.54 -12.89
CA SER A 270 -1.23 17.78 -14.34
C SER A 270 -2.45 18.62 -14.71
N TYR A 271 -3.52 18.57 -13.90
CA TYR A 271 -4.73 19.36 -14.08
C TYR A 271 -4.78 20.62 -13.19
N ASN A 272 -3.65 21.02 -12.59
CA ASN A 272 -3.55 22.20 -11.71
C ASN A 272 -4.54 22.19 -10.54
N LEU A 273 -4.87 20.99 -10.04
CA LEU A 273 -5.68 20.77 -8.83
C LEU A 273 -4.81 20.58 -7.58
N LEU A 274 -3.49 20.45 -7.76
CA LEU A 274 -2.49 20.32 -6.71
C LEU A 274 -1.20 21.01 -7.15
N SER A 275 -0.45 21.58 -6.21
CA SER A 275 0.86 22.19 -6.46
C SER A 275 1.85 21.18 -7.03
N ARG A 276 2.70 21.65 -7.94
CA ARG A 276 3.83 20.85 -8.47
C ARG A 276 4.86 20.54 -7.38
N ASP A 277 5.00 21.42 -6.40
CA ASP A 277 5.91 21.27 -5.26
C ASP A 277 5.19 20.75 -4.01
N PHE A 278 4.13 19.95 -4.18
CA PHE A 278 3.35 19.38 -3.10
C PHE A 278 4.23 18.56 -2.13
N LYS A 279 4.15 18.86 -0.82
CA LYS A 279 4.96 18.23 0.24
C LYS A 279 4.13 17.54 1.33
N GLY A 280 2.91 17.12 1.00
CA GLY A 280 2.05 16.38 1.93
C GLY A 280 1.05 17.23 2.71
N ASP A 281 0.73 18.44 2.26
CA ASP A 281 -0.33 19.26 2.87
C ASP A 281 -1.70 18.56 2.70
N VAL A 282 -2.29 18.13 3.81
CA VAL A 282 -3.54 17.36 3.80
C VAL A 282 -4.68 18.16 3.17
N ASP A 283 -4.80 19.43 3.51
CA ASP A 283 -5.94 20.25 3.10
C ASP A 283 -5.86 20.61 1.62
N GLU A 284 -4.65 20.84 1.11
CA GLU A 284 -4.38 21.01 -0.32
C GLU A 284 -4.79 19.76 -1.10
N LEU A 285 -4.38 18.57 -0.66
CA LEU A 285 -4.75 17.31 -1.29
C LEU A 285 -6.26 17.09 -1.26
N VAL A 286 -6.91 17.31 -0.11
CA VAL A 286 -8.36 17.13 0.05
C VAL A 286 -9.13 18.08 -0.88
N ARG A 287 -8.75 19.36 -0.96
CA ARG A 287 -9.38 20.32 -1.89
C ARG A 287 -9.22 19.90 -3.34
N GLY A 288 -8.01 19.47 -3.74
CA GLY A 288 -7.75 18.98 -5.10
C GLY A 288 -8.56 17.73 -5.43
N ALA A 289 -8.64 16.78 -4.50
CA ALA A 289 -9.36 15.54 -4.66
C ALA A 289 -10.89 15.73 -4.70
N GLN A 290 -11.45 16.60 -3.86
CA GLN A 290 -12.87 16.98 -3.92
C GLN A 290 -13.26 17.52 -5.30
N ARG A 291 -12.44 18.43 -5.85
CA ARG A 291 -12.66 19.01 -7.17
C ARG A 291 -12.56 17.96 -8.27
N PHE A 292 -11.56 17.09 -8.23
CA PHE A 292 -11.37 16.03 -9.21
C PHE A 292 -12.51 15.00 -9.19
N CYS A 293 -12.89 14.51 -8.01
CA CYS A 293 -13.88 13.45 -7.85
C CYS A 293 -15.30 13.90 -8.21
N ALA A 294 -15.58 15.21 -8.12
CA ALA A 294 -16.83 15.78 -8.60
C ALA A 294 -16.96 15.78 -10.13
N ILE A 295 -15.87 15.57 -10.89
CA ILE A 295 -15.88 15.57 -12.35
C ILE A 295 -16.63 14.33 -12.86
N PRO A 296 -17.71 14.48 -13.64
CA PRO A 296 -18.42 13.35 -14.22
C PRO A 296 -17.61 12.73 -15.35
N VAL A 297 -17.94 11.49 -15.71
CA VAL A 297 -17.43 10.82 -16.90
C VAL A 297 -18.49 10.79 -18.00
N ARG A 298 -18.05 10.85 -19.25
CA ARG A 298 -18.93 10.76 -20.42
C ARG A 298 -18.31 9.86 -21.49
N LYS A 299 -19.18 9.26 -22.31
CA LYS A 299 -18.76 8.45 -23.45
C LYS A 299 -18.37 9.36 -24.62
N VAL A 300 -17.25 9.08 -25.25
CA VAL A 300 -16.74 9.78 -26.43
C VAL A 300 -16.37 8.76 -27.49
N SER A 301 -17.02 8.84 -28.64
CA SER A 301 -16.79 7.91 -29.75
C SER A 301 -15.30 7.87 -30.13
N GLY A 302 -14.74 6.66 -30.24
CA GLY A 302 -13.33 6.42 -30.54
C GLY A 302 -12.36 6.62 -29.37
N SER A 303 -12.77 7.31 -28.30
CA SER A 303 -11.93 7.61 -27.12
C SER A 303 -12.36 6.86 -25.85
N GLY A 304 -13.48 6.13 -25.90
CA GLY A 304 -14.01 5.38 -24.78
C GLY A 304 -14.73 6.26 -23.76
N LEU A 305 -14.59 5.91 -22.48
CA LEU A 305 -15.12 6.69 -21.37
C LEU A 305 -14.02 7.65 -20.89
N VAL A 306 -14.35 8.94 -20.75
CA VAL A 306 -13.38 9.98 -20.35
C VAL A 306 -13.94 10.84 -19.21
N PHE A 307 -13.06 11.39 -18.37
CA PHE A 307 -13.45 12.44 -17.42
C PHE A 307 -13.76 13.74 -18.19
N ASP A 308 -14.88 14.38 -17.87
CA ASP A 308 -15.35 15.59 -18.55
C ASP A 308 -14.70 16.86 -17.99
N ILE A 309 -13.39 16.99 -18.24
CA ILE A 309 -12.57 18.11 -17.78
C ILE A 309 -12.64 19.24 -18.81
N LYS A 310 -13.25 20.37 -18.46
CA LYS A 310 -13.37 21.53 -19.37
C LYS A 310 -12.01 22.16 -19.65
N GLY A 311 -11.70 22.41 -20.92
CA GLY A 311 -10.53 23.17 -21.34
C GLY A 311 -9.17 22.47 -21.10
N SER A 312 -9.17 21.16 -20.85
CA SER A 312 -7.96 20.36 -20.66
C SER A 312 -7.97 19.14 -21.58
N ALA A 313 -6.81 18.48 -21.72
CA ALA A 313 -6.73 17.23 -22.47
C ALA A 313 -7.69 16.18 -21.88
N PRO A 314 -8.30 15.30 -22.72
CA PRO A 314 -9.16 14.23 -22.23
C PRO A 314 -8.37 13.27 -21.34
N LEU A 315 -8.89 12.97 -20.15
CA LEU A 315 -8.37 11.91 -19.28
C LEU A 315 -9.18 10.62 -19.49
N PRO A 316 -8.60 9.55 -20.06
CA PRO A 316 -9.32 8.30 -20.24
C PRO A 316 -9.61 7.60 -18.90
N VAL A 317 -10.80 7.03 -18.80
CA VAL A 317 -11.18 6.11 -17.73
C VAL A 317 -10.70 4.71 -18.12
N THR A 318 -9.83 4.15 -17.29
CA THR A 318 -9.19 2.86 -17.49
C THR A 318 -9.36 1.98 -16.26
N ALA A 319 -8.91 0.73 -16.33
CA ALA A 319 -8.82 -0.14 -15.16
C ALA A 319 -7.99 0.47 -14.01
N PHE A 320 -7.11 1.43 -14.31
CA PHE A 320 -6.24 2.08 -13.33
C PHE A 320 -6.71 3.48 -12.89
N SER A 321 -7.64 4.11 -13.61
CA SER A 321 -8.09 5.49 -13.31
C SER A 321 -9.53 5.60 -12.81
N HIS A 322 -10.38 4.58 -13.00
CA HIS A 322 -11.78 4.59 -12.54
C HIS A 322 -11.94 4.75 -11.02
N ASP A 323 -10.97 4.30 -10.24
CA ASP A 323 -10.92 4.30 -8.78
C ASP A 323 -9.94 5.35 -8.23
N THR A 324 -9.55 6.35 -9.03
CA THR A 324 -8.59 7.40 -8.60
C THR A 324 -9.01 8.09 -7.31
N CYS A 325 -10.31 8.29 -7.08
CA CYS A 325 -10.82 8.90 -5.85
C CYS A 325 -10.55 8.08 -4.60
N GLN A 326 -10.60 6.75 -4.69
CA GLN A 326 -10.18 5.86 -3.60
C GLN A 326 -8.70 6.07 -3.27
N LYS A 327 -7.85 6.17 -4.30
CA LYS A 327 -6.40 6.37 -4.12
C LYS A 327 -6.09 7.71 -3.47
N LEU A 328 -6.78 8.77 -3.89
CA LEU A 328 -6.68 10.10 -3.27
C LEU A 328 -7.19 10.10 -1.83
N ALA A 329 -8.28 9.39 -1.55
CA ALA A 329 -8.82 9.24 -0.20
C ALA A 329 -7.84 8.48 0.72
N LEU A 330 -7.22 7.42 0.21
CA LEU A 330 -6.17 6.68 0.91
C LEU A 330 -4.96 7.58 1.19
N SER A 331 -4.45 8.31 0.20
CA SER A 331 -3.36 9.28 0.38
C SER A 331 -3.70 10.34 1.43
N ALA A 332 -4.92 10.92 1.39
CA ALA A 332 -5.35 11.91 2.38
C ALA A 332 -5.45 11.33 3.79
N SER A 333 -5.94 10.10 3.92
CA SER A 333 -6.03 9.41 5.22
C SER A 333 -4.63 9.09 5.77
N LEU A 334 -3.71 8.57 4.95
CA LEU A 334 -2.32 8.35 5.33
C LEU A 334 -1.66 9.63 5.85
N LEU A 335 -1.76 10.74 5.12
CA LEU A 335 -1.20 12.02 5.52
C LEU A 335 -1.83 12.55 6.83
N ARG A 336 -3.13 12.35 7.03
CA ARG A 336 -3.79 12.71 8.29
C ARG A 336 -3.25 11.93 9.47
N HIS A 337 -3.09 10.60 9.33
CA HIS A 337 -2.52 9.76 10.38
C HIS A 337 -1.07 10.11 10.70
N MET A 338 -0.27 10.43 9.68
CA MET A 338 1.10 10.94 9.88
C MET A 338 1.13 12.27 10.65
N ASN A 339 0.14 13.14 10.45
CA ASN A 339 0.10 14.48 11.05
C ASN A 339 -0.46 14.51 12.49
N ILE A 340 -1.24 13.52 12.91
CA ILE A 340 -1.78 13.41 14.28
C ILE A 340 -0.83 12.69 15.25
N GLY A 341 0.21 12.02 14.73
CA GLY A 341 1.23 11.39 15.55
C GLY A 341 1.96 12.38 16.46
N GLU A 342 2.56 11.89 17.55
CA GLU A 342 3.35 12.70 18.47
C GLU A 342 4.55 13.35 17.76
N SER A 343 5.22 12.59 16.90
CA SER A 343 6.24 13.07 15.97
C SER A 343 5.66 13.16 14.56
N ARG A 344 5.94 14.26 13.85
CA ARG A 344 5.45 14.49 12.48
C ARG A 344 6.60 14.42 11.49
N PRO A 345 6.44 13.74 10.34
CA PRO A 345 7.45 13.76 9.28
C PRO A 345 7.79 15.19 8.86
N GLU A 346 9.07 15.50 8.68
CA GLU A 346 9.52 16.82 8.20
C GLU A 346 8.82 17.22 6.87
N TYR A 347 8.65 16.25 5.98
CA TYR A 347 7.86 16.37 4.76
C TYR A 347 7.42 14.99 4.27
N VAL A 348 6.40 14.96 3.41
CA VAL A 348 5.98 13.77 2.69
C VAL A 348 6.05 14.00 1.18
N ARG A 349 6.71 13.11 0.43
CA ARG A 349 6.80 13.18 -1.03
C ARG A 349 6.22 11.96 -1.69
N PHE A 350 5.53 12.15 -2.82
CA PHE A 350 4.98 11.08 -3.64
C PHE A 350 5.87 10.88 -4.86
N GLU A 351 6.67 9.83 -4.87
CA GLU A 351 7.69 9.60 -5.90
C GLU A 351 7.71 8.16 -6.39
N ASP A 352 7.88 7.98 -7.70
CA ASP A 352 8.12 6.67 -8.33
C ASP A 352 9.61 6.36 -8.49
N ARG A 353 10.47 7.35 -8.24
CA ARG A 353 11.94 7.23 -8.33
C ARG A 353 12.62 7.77 -7.09
N ILE A 354 13.80 7.23 -6.80
CA ILE A 354 14.66 7.71 -5.72
C ILE A 354 15.35 8.97 -6.22
N LEU A 355 15.15 10.06 -5.49
CA LEU A 355 15.76 11.35 -5.80
C LEU A 355 16.98 11.60 -4.92
N ASP A 356 18.01 12.22 -5.48
CA ASP A 356 19.11 12.77 -4.70
C ASP A 356 18.71 14.08 -3.99
N ARG A 357 19.66 14.69 -3.27
CA ARG A 357 19.43 15.97 -2.56
C ARG A 357 19.15 17.14 -3.51
N THR A 358 19.50 17.03 -4.79
CA THR A 358 19.25 18.05 -5.82
C THR A 358 17.90 17.85 -6.53
N GLY A 359 17.19 16.76 -6.24
CA GLY A 359 15.93 16.39 -6.89
C GLY A 359 16.12 15.57 -8.17
N LYS A 360 17.34 15.13 -8.49
CA LYS A 360 17.61 14.30 -9.67
C LYS A 360 17.29 12.83 -9.37
N ALA A 361 16.61 12.16 -10.29
CA ALA A 361 16.39 10.71 -10.20
C ALA A 361 17.71 9.94 -10.32
N ILE A 362 18.00 9.10 -9.33
CA ILE A 362 19.23 8.31 -9.20
C ILE A 362 18.99 6.80 -9.05
N GLY A 363 17.74 6.37 -8.97
CA GLY A 363 17.36 4.97 -8.92
C GLY A 363 15.85 4.76 -8.84
N GLU A 364 15.46 3.50 -8.74
CA GLU A 364 14.05 3.07 -8.62
C GLU A 364 13.79 2.51 -7.23
N TYR A 365 12.55 2.68 -6.74
CA TYR A 365 12.12 1.97 -5.54
C TYR A 365 11.99 0.48 -5.85
N SER A 366 12.62 -0.36 -5.03
CA SER A 366 12.38 -1.80 -5.04
C SER A 366 13.04 -2.48 -3.85
N TRP A 367 12.64 -3.71 -3.56
CA TRP A 367 13.30 -4.57 -2.59
C TRP A 367 14.61 -5.19 -3.12
N HIS A 368 14.88 -5.17 -4.44
CA HIS A 368 15.97 -5.94 -5.03
C HIS A 368 17.36 -5.57 -4.49
N VAL A 369 17.69 -4.28 -4.43
CA VAL A 369 19.00 -3.80 -3.95
C VAL A 369 19.15 -4.08 -2.45
N GLY A 370 18.11 -3.85 -1.67
CA GLY A 370 18.07 -4.16 -0.24
C GLY A 370 18.30 -5.64 0.05
N ALA A 371 17.69 -6.54 -0.73
CA ALA A 371 17.92 -7.97 -0.61
C ALA A 371 19.38 -8.34 -0.91
N ILE A 372 20.01 -7.71 -1.91
CA ILE A 372 21.44 -7.89 -2.19
C ILE A 372 22.27 -7.38 -1.01
N LEU A 373 22.00 -6.16 -0.53
CA LEU A 373 22.71 -5.54 0.59
C LEU A 373 22.66 -6.41 1.85
N GLN A 374 21.49 -6.98 2.18
CA GLN A 374 21.32 -7.86 3.33
C GLN A 374 22.38 -8.97 3.39
N TYR A 375 22.67 -9.61 2.25
CA TYR A 375 23.66 -10.69 2.19
C TYR A 375 25.08 -10.17 1.94
N ALA A 376 25.25 -9.19 1.05
CA ALA A 376 26.56 -8.69 0.65
C ALA A 376 27.30 -7.95 1.78
N LEU A 377 26.56 -7.34 2.71
CA LEU A 377 27.14 -6.66 3.86
C LEU A 377 27.73 -7.63 4.89
N ALA A 378 27.33 -8.91 4.85
CA ALA A 378 27.92 -9.98 5.62
C ALA A 378 29.28 -10.43 5.03
N LYS A 379 30.26 -9.53 4.90
CA LYS A 379 31.49 -9.70 4.08
C LYS A 379 32.10 -11.10 4.14
N ARG A 380 32.29 -11.68 5.34
CA ARG A 380 32.84 -13.04 5.51
C ARG A 380 31.92 -14.14 4.98
N LYS A 381 30.64 -14.08 5.34
CA LYS A 381 29.63 -15.06 4.87
C LYS A 381 29.43 -14.95 3.36
N TRP A 382 29.33 -13.71 2.84
CA TRP A 382 29.25 -13.45 1.41
C TRP A 382 30.47 -14.00 0.67
N ALA A 383 31.68 -13.74 1.16
CA ALA A 383 32.89 -14.21 0.51
C ALA A 383 32.95 -15.74 0.45
N ARG A 384 32.64 -16.40 1.57
CA ARG A 384 32.56 -17.86 1.61
C ARG A 384 31.48 -18.41 0.68
N ASP A 385 30.24 -17.93 0.80
CA ASP A 385 29.10 -18.51 0.10
C ASP A 385 29.18 -18.24 -1.42
N MET A 386 29.69 -17.07 -1.84
CA MET A 386 29.72 -16.65 -3.25
C MET A 386 31.04 -16.94 -3.95
N TYR A 387 32.19 -16.88 -3.27
CA TYR A 387 33.51 -17.03 -3.90
C TYR A 387 34.24 -18.32 -3.48
N GLU A 388 34.22 -18.72 -2.20
CA GLU A 388 34.90 -19.95 -1.76
C GLU A 388 34.11 -21.20 -2.15
N LEU A 389 32.79 -21.22 -1.90
CA LEU A 389 31.87 -22.27 -2.34
C LEU A 389 31.46 -22.04 -3.80
N GLY A 390 30.89 -20.87 -4.06
CA GLY A 390 30.51 -20.40 -5.40
C GLY A 390 29.74 -21.43 -6.23
N SER A 391 29.96 -21.43 -7.54
CA SER A 391 29.40 -22.45 -8.43
C SER A 391 30.07 -23.82 -8.28
N GLY A 392 31.27 -23.87 -7.69
CA GLY A 392 32.03 -25.11 -7.48
C GLY A 392 31.33 -26.10 -6.56
N PHE A 393 30.56 -25.61 -5.59
CA PHE A 393 29.69 -26.43 -4.73
C PHE A 393 28.68 -27.30 -5.49
N ASN A 394 28.27 -26.87 -6.69
CA ASN A 394 27.28 -27.57 -7.49
C ASN A 394 27.89 -28.60 -8.47
N LEU A 395 29.21 -28.74 -8.51
CA LEU A 395 29.85 -29.73 -9.38
C LEU A 395 29.65 -31.14 -8.80
N PRO A 396 29.34 -32.14 -9.64
CA PRO A 396 29.25 -33.53 -9.20
C PRO A 396 30.57 -33.96 -8.54
N SER A 397 30.49 -34.74 -7.47
CA SER A 397 31.64 -35.35 -6.80
C SER A 397 32.23 -36.47 -7.66
N THR A 398 32.81 -36.13 -8.81
CA THR A 398 33.57 -37.05 -9.66
C THR A 398 34.85 -36.36 -10.09
N ALA A 399 35.75 -36.19 -9.13
CA ALA A 399 37.17 -35.96 -9.33
C ALA A 399 37.91 -36.24 -8.01
N ALA A 400 37.93 -37.50 -7.60
CA ALA A 400 38.92 -38.06 -6.69
C ALA A 400 39.24 -39.47 -7.17
#